data_AF-A0A9D7CHS3-F1
#
_entry.id   AF-A0A9D7CHS3-F1
#
_cell.length_a   1.000
_cell.length_b   1.000
_cell.length_c   1.000
_cell.angle_alpha   90.00
_cell.angle_beta   90.00
_cell.angle_gamma   90.00
#
_symmetry.space_group_name_H-M   'P 1'
#
loop_
_entity.id
_entity.type
_entity.pdbx_description
1 polymer ?
#
loop_
_entity_poly.entity_id
_entity_poly.type
_entity_poly.pdbx_seq_one_letter_code
_entity_poly.pdbx_strand_id
1 'polypeptide(L)' 'MPRKPTASQADETPPPAGRSRKRVLADGRQQVLLYLPPEMIRELKLAAVDLETSVSQLVEEAVAAWRRQRTTSE' A
#
# COMPACT_ATOMS: atom_id res chain seq x y z
N MET A 1 10.24 -9.51 50.34
CA MET A 1 9.53 -8.47 49.56
C MET A 1 10.38 -7.20 49.53
N PRO A 2 10.71 -6.70 48.34
CA PRO A 2 10.51 -5.27 48.06
C PRO A 2 9.83 -5.08 46.70
N ARG A 3 8.74 -4.29 46.67
CA ARG A 3 7.99 -3.97 45.44
C ARG A 3 8.77 -2.94 44.61
N LYS A 4 9.09 -3.28 43.36
CA LYS A 4 9.63 -2.32 42.39
C LYS A 4 8.57 -1.27 42.04
N PRO A 5 8.93 0.02 41.90
CA PRO A 5 7.99 1.06 41.54
C PRO A 5 7.58 0.92 40.06
N THR A 6 6.28 1.07 39.83
CA THR A 6 5.70 1.33 38.51
C THR A 6 6.22 2.67 38.00
N ALA A 7 6.94 2.65 36.88
CA ALA A 7 7.12 3.82 36.03
C ALA A 7 6.40 3.53 34.72
N SER A 8 5.11 3.85 34.74
CA SER A 8 4.32 4.15 33.55
C SER A 8 4.97 5.38 32.90
N GLN A 9 5.60 5.19 31.75
CA GLN A 9 5.85 6.29 30.84
C GLN A 9 5.67 5.73 29.43
N ALA A 10 4.44 5.86 28.94
CA ALA A 10 4.15 5.79 27.53
C ALA A 10 5.03 6.84 26.85
N ASP A 11 6.08 6.38 26.18
CA ASP A 11 6.77 7.15 25.16
C ASP A 11 5.80 7.25 23.97
N GLU A 12 4.79 8.11 24.13
CA GLU A 12 3.91 8.53 23.06
C GLU A 12 4.67 9.55 22.23
N THR A 13 5.74 9.08 21.55
CA THR A 13 6.32 9.81 20.44
C THR A 13 5.33 9.66 19.28
N PRO A 14 4.59 10.72 18.87
CA PRO A 14 3.74 10.63 17.69
C PRO A 14 4.62 10.23 16.50
N PRO A 15 4.19 9.30 15.64
CA PRO A 15 4.97 8.89 14.49
C PRO A 15 5.32 10.14 13.66
N PRO A 16 6.59 10.31 13.24
CA PRO A 16 7.00 11.51 12.54
C PRO A 16 6.14 11.68 11.28
N ALA A 17 5.58 12.88 11.13
CA ALA A 17 4.72 13.25 10.01
C ALA A 17 5.39 12.90 8.66
N GLY A 18 4.89 11.85 8.03
CA GLY A 18 4.50 11.84 6.62
C GLY A 18 5.57 12.06 5.54
N ARG A 19 6.88 11.97 5.81
CA ARG A 19 7.83 11.75 4.70
C ARG A 19 7.64 10.31 4.23
N SER A 20 6.83 10.13 3.18
CA SER A 20 6.77 8.87 2.43
C SER A 20 8.16 8.60 1.87
N ARG A 21 9.01 7.92 2.66
CA ARG A 21 10.32 7.46 2.20
C ARG A 21 10.03 6.58 1.00
N LYS A 22 10.42 7.04 -0.20
CA LYS A 22 10.28 6.28 -1.44
C LYS A 22 10.89 4.90 -1.21
N ARG A 23 10.03 3.90 -1.02
CA ARG A 23 10.46 2.52 -0.87
C ARG A 23 10.63 1.97 -2.27
N VAL A 24 11.89 1.80 -2.65
CA VAL A 24 12.27 1.15 -3.91
C VAL A 24 12.36 -0.34 -3.60
N LEU A 25 11.68 -1.16 -4.39
CA LEU A 25 11.77 -2.62 -4.33
C LEU A 25 13.12 -3.07 -4.89
N ALA A 26 13.52 -4.31 -4.57
CA ALA A 26 14.80 -4.88 -5.01
C ALA A 26 14.97 -4.91 -6.55
N ASP A 27 13.85 -4.91 -7.29
CA ASP A 27 13.79 -4.89 -8.74
C ASP A 27 13.77 -3.47 -9.36
N GLY A 28 13.95 -2.43 -8.55
CA GLY A 28 13.94 -1.04 -8.99
C GLY A 28 12.56 -0.39 -9.11
N ARG A 29 11.47 -1.13 -8.83
CA ARG A 29 10.12 -0.55 -8.82
C ARG A 29 9.87 0.34 -7.60
N GLN A 30 9.04 1.37 -7.76
CA GLN A 30 8.67 2.26 -6.65
C GLN A 30 7.36 1.80 -6.00
N GLN A 31 7.34 1.66 -4.68
CA GLN A 31 6.11 1.38 -3.94
C GLN A 31 5.25 2.66 -3.83
N VAL A 32 3.95 2.51 -4.08
CA VAL A 32 2.95 3.56 -3.89
C VAL A 32 1.89 3.05 -2.92
N LEU A 33 1.57 3.86 -1.90
CA LEU A 33 0.44 3.59 -1.01
C LEU A 33 -0.80 4.27 -1.59
N LEU A 34 -1.85 3.48 -1.84
CA LEU A 34 -3.13 3.96 -2.36
C LEU A 34 -4.21 3.77 -1.30
N TYR A 35 -5.06 4.78 -1.13
CA TYR A 35 -6.28 4.68 -0.35
C TYR A 35 -7.45 4.47 -1.31
N LEU A 36 -8.21 3.40 -1.09
CA LEU A 36 -9.36 3.02 -1.91
C LEU A 36 -10.58 2.81 -1.02
N PRO A 37 -11.80 2.94 -1.55
CA PRO A 37 -13.00 2.53 -0.85
C PRO A 37 -12.93 1.05 -0.40
N PRO A 38 -13.51 0.69 0.76
CA PRO A 38 -13.44 -0.67 1.28
C PRO A 38 -14.02 -1.71 0.31
N GLU A 39 -15.13 -1.38 -0.35
CA GLU A 39 -15.76 -2.26 -1.35
C GLU A 39 -14.81 -2.55 -2.51
N MET A 40 -14.11 -1.54 -3.00
CA MET A 40 -13.14 -1.70 -4.09
C MET A 40 -11.94 -2.57 -3.67
N ILE A 41 -11.48 -2.45 -2.42
CA ILE A 41 -10.41 -3.33 -1.90
C ILE A 41 -10.90 -4.78 -1.87
N ARG A 42 -12.15 -5.01 -1.48
CA ARG A 42 -12.76 -6.35 -1.46
C ARG A 42 -12.87 -6.93 -2.87
N GLU A 43 -13.41 -6.15 -3.81
CA GLU A 43 -13.56 -6.55 -5.21
C GLU A 43 -12.21 -6.87 -5.87
N LEU A 44 -11.19 -6.03 -5.66
CA LEU A 44 -9.84 -6.28 -6.18
C LEU A 44 -9.23 -7.58 -5.65
N LYS A 45 -9.44 -7.88 -4.36
CA LYS A 45 -8.95 -9.14 -3.77
C LYS A 45 -9.67 -10.35 -4.35
N LEU A 46 -10.98 -10.28 -4.52
CA LEU A 46 -11.75 -11.36 -5.13
C LEU A 46 -11.31 -11.60 -6.58
N ALA A 47 -11.20 -10.54 -7.38
CA ALA A 47 -10.72 -10.63 -8.75
C ALA A 47 -9.31 -11.23 -8.84
N ALA A 48 -8.42 -10.90 -7.91
CA ALA A 48 -7.08 -11.50 -7.87
C ALA A 48 -7.12 -13.01 -7.61
N VAL A 49 -8.01 -13.47 -6.73
CA VAL A 49 -8.20 -14.90 -6.47
C VAL A 49 -8.81 -15.59 -7.70
N ASP A 50 -9.87 -15.02 -8.27
CA ASP A 50 -10.60 -15.60 -9.41
C ASP A 50 -9.71 -15.72 -10.66
N LEU A 51 -8.76 -14.80 -10.84
CA LEU A 51 -7.82 -14.78 -11.96
C LEU A 51 -6.47 -15.43 -11.64
N GLU A 52 -6.35 -16.10 -10.49
CA GLU A 52 -5.11 -16.74 -10.02
C GLU A 52 -3.87 -15.82 -10.11
N THR A 53 -4.04 -14.55 -9.74
CA THR A 53 -3.01 -13.51 -9.86
C THR A 53 -2.89 -12.67 -8.58
N SER A 54 -2.05 -11.63 -8.60
CA SER A 54 -1.89 -10.69 -7.48
C SER A 54 -2.62 -9.37 -7.72
N VAL A 55 -3.08 -8.73 -6.63
CA VAL A 55 -3.65 -7.38 -6.69
C VAL A 55 -2.69 -6.38 -7.32
N SER A 56 -1.39 -6.48 -6.99
CA SER A 56 -0.35 -5.62 -7.57
C SER A 56 -0.30 -5.75 -9.10
N GLN A 57 -0.35 -6.98 -9.62
CA GLN A 57 -0.34 -7.23 -11.06
C GLN A 57 -1.61 -6.71 -11.74
N LEU A 58 -2.79 -6.93 -11.16
CA LEU A 58 -4.04 -6.37 -11.69
C LEU A 58 -4.01 -4.84 -11.80
N VAL A 59 -3.49 -4.17 -10.76
CA VAL A 59 -3.35 -2.71 -10.77
C VAL A 59 -2.34 -2.27 -11.84
N GLU A 60 -1.23 -2.99 -11.99
CA GLU A 60 -0.20 -2.69 -13.00
C GLU A 60 -0.78 -2.82 -14.43
N GLU A 61 -1.54 -3.89 -14.69
CA GLU A 61 -2.23 -4.13 -15.96
C GLU A 61 -3.31 -3.07 -16.25
N ALA A 62 -4.13 -2.73 -15.25
CA ALA A 62 -5.17 -1.70 -15.38
C ALA A 62 -4.56 -0.32 -15.68
N VAL A 63 -3.48 0.05 -14.99
CA VAL A 63 -2.75 1.30 -15.24
C VAL A 63 -2.11 1.29 -16.64
N ALA A 64 -1.52 0.17 -17.06
CA ALA A 64 -0.95 0.03 -18.40
C ALA A 64 -2.02 0.15 -19.51
N ALA A 65 -3.20 -0.46 -19.30
CA ALA A 65 -4.34 -0.33 -20.22
C ALA A 65 -4.83 1.12 -20.30
N TRP A 66 -5.01 1.79 -19.16
CA TRP A 66 -5.42 3.19 -19.11
C TRP A 66 -4.41 4.12 -19.79
N ARG A 67 -3.09 3.89 -19.60
CA ARG A 67 -2.04 4.66 -20.28
C ARG A 67 -2.11 4.49 -21.80
N ARG A 68 -2.25 3.25 -22.29
CA ARG A 68 -2.36 2.97 -23.73
C ARG A 68 -3.53 3.72 -24.37
N GLN A 69 -4.69 3.73 -23.71
CA GLN A 69 -5.87 4.45 -24.19
C GLN A 69 -5.62 5.96 -24.34
N ARG A 70 -4.79 6.56 -23.48
CA ARG A 70 -4.48 8.00 -23.53
C ARG A 70 -3.37 8.35 -24.50
N THR A 71 -2.42 7.45 -24.75
CA THR A 71 -1.32 7.69 -25.72
C THR A 71 -1.76 7.49 -27.17
N THR A 72 -2.88 6.82 -27.43
CA THR A 72 -3.44 6.64 -28.78
C THR A 72 -4.26 7.86 -29.24
N SER A 73 -4.42 8.89 -28.40
CA SER A 73 -5.13 10.13 -28.73
C SER A 73 -4.21 11.29 -29.11
N GLU A 74 -2.95 11.03 -29.46
CA GLU A 74 -1.99 12.02 -29.99
C GLU A 74 -1.59 11.69 -31.42
#